data_AF-X0SVM5-F1
#
_entry.id   AF-X0SVM5-F1
#
_cell.length_a   1.000
_cell.length_b   1.000
_cell.length_c   1.000
_cell.angle_alpha   90.00
_cell.angle_beta   90.00
_cell.angle_gamma   90.00
#
_symmetry.space_group_name_H-M   'P 1'
#
loop_
_entity.id
_entity.type
_entity.pdbx_description
1 polymer ?
#
loop_
_entity_poly.entity_id
_entity_poly.type
_entity_poly.pdbx_seq_one_letter_code
_entity_poly.pdbx_strand_id
1 'polypeptide(L)'
;SPTDMGVNMAKQGIVDDDAVREAARKEIVRRHFRYYREFVEGGTTRTTLERMDRIMERVGVTPLDRSVVLPAREAAEDARRRSGEGKGYNGIFTGAAIEIVSESGEIVIIQGKNSPLLHAESAVLLNGAKTLAGLPDDLKVISRAVIDSVMGMKKAMGLTNLSLNVREVLDALAASAVSDAKARQCRDALVMLRGCEMHSTHLMESGDENPLKQLGLEITTDARLYFPSNYDGNTR
;
A
#
# COMPACT_ATOMS: atom_id res chain seq x y z
N SER A 1 -3.02 28.13 36.79
CA SER A 1 -2.29 26.96 36.27
C SER A 1 -2.09 27.10 34.77
N PRO A 2 -1.19 26.34 34.11
CA PRO A 2 -1.12 26.33 32.63
C PRO A 2 -2.47 26.05 31.96
N THR A 3 -3.35 25.29 32.63
CA THR A 3 -4.73 25.04 32.19
C THR A 3 -5.61 26.28 32.31
N ASP A 4 -5.53 27.06 33.39
CA ASP A 4 -6.34 28.28 33.59
C ASP A 4 -5.93 29.42 32.65
N MET A 5 -4.71 29.38 32.10
CA MET A 5 -4.25 30.29 31.05
C MET A 5 -4.67 29.83 29.64
N GLY A 6 -5.11 28.57 29.50
CA GLY A 6 -5.49 27.98 28.24
C GLY A 6 -6.89 28.41 27.80
N VAL A 7 -7.05 28.66 26.50
CA VAL A 7 -8.34 28.95 25.86
C VAL A 7 -8.82 27.79 24.97
N ASN A 8 -8.31 26.57 25.21
CA ASN A 8 -8.63 25.40 24.37
C ASN A 8 -10.05 24.90 24.64
N MET A 9 -10.91 25.03 23.64
CA MET A 9 -12.32 24.60 23.68
C MET A 9 -12.60 23.34 22.86
N ALA A 10 -11.57 22.67 22.31
CA ALA A 10 -11.74 21.53 21.39
C ALA A 10 -12.62 20.40 21.97
N LYS A 11 -12.50 20.14 23.28
CA LYS A 11 -13.33 19.13 23.97
C LYS A 11 -14.83 19.44 23.86
N GLN A 12 -15.22 20.72 23.89
CA GLN A 12 -16.63 21.13 23.84
C GLN A 12 -17.26 20.88 22.47
N GLY A 13 -16.45 20.74 21.42
CA GLY A 13 -16.90 20.44 20.06
C GLY A 13 -17.02 18.94 19.76
N ILE A 14 -16.71 18.05 20.72
CA ILE A 14 -16.86 16.60 20.52
C ILE A 14 -18.35 16.26 20.63
N VAL A 15 -18.95 15.92 19.49
CA VAL A 15 -20.36 15.50 19.39
C VAL A 15 -20.54 13.98 19.49
N ASP A 16 -19.49 13.22 19.21
CA ASP A 16 -19.44 11.76 19.28
C ASP A 16 -18.07 11.33 19.84
N ASP A 17 -18.03 10.92 21.11
CA ASP A 17 -16.80 10.52 21.79
C ASP A 17 -16.26 9.18 21.26
N ASP A 18 -17.15 8.27 20.87
CA ASP A 18 -16.75 6.94 20.42
C ASP A 18 -16.12 7.00 19.03
N ALA A 19 -16.69 7.78 18.11
CA ALA A 19 -16.08 8.03 16.81
C ALA A 19 -14.69 8.69 16.92
N VAL A 20 -14.54 9.67 17.83
CA VAL A 20 -13.24 10.32 18.07
C VAL A 20 -12.23 9.35 18.68
N ARG A 21 -12.66 8.50 19.63
CA ARG A 21 -11.81 7.46 20.23
C ARG A 21 -11.36 6.43 19.20
N GLU A 22 -12.25 5.99 18.33
CA GLU A 22 -11.91 5.05 17.25
C GLU A 22 -10.90 5.68 16.28
N ALA A 23 -11.15 6.91 15.82
CA ALA A 23 -10.25 7.63 14.93
C ALA A 23 -8.86 7.84 15.58
N ALA A 24 -8.81 8.19 16.87
CA ALA A 24 -7.57 8.34 17.61
C ALA A 24 -6.80 7.01 17.74
N ARG A 25 -7.48 5.89 17.99
CA ARG A 25 -6.88 4.55 18.01
C ARG A 25 -6.26 4.18 16.66
N LYS A 26 -6.98 4.40 15.56
CA LYS A 26 -6.47 4.17 14.20
C LYS A 26 -5.24 5.02 13.92
N GLU A 27 -5.26 6.29 14.32
CA GLU A 27 -4.11 7.19 14.15
C GLU A 27 -2.87 6.73 14.94
N ILE A 28 -3.05 6.25 16.18
CA ILE A 28 -1.95 5.68 16.98
C ILE A 28 -1.30 4.50 16.25
N VAL A 29 -2.10 3.60 15.65
CA VAL A 29 -1.57 2.48 14.85
C VAL A 29 -0.83 2.98 13.60
N ARG A 30 -1.35 3.99 12.89
CA ARG A 30 -0.63 4.62 11.75
C ARG A 30 0.71 5.22 12.18
N ARG A 31 0.75 5.88 13.33
CA ARG A 31 1.97 6.47 13.89
C ARG A 31 3.00 5.39 14.23
N HIS A 32 2.58 4.25 14.76
CA HIS A 32 3.46 3.10 14.99
C HIS A 32 4.17 2.65 13.71
N PHE A 33 3.43 2.40 12.63
CA PHE A 33 4.03 2.01 11.35
C PHE A 33 4.97 3.08 10.78
N ARG A 34 4.61 4.36 10.90
CA ARG A 34 5.49 5.44 10.43
C ARG A 34 6.80 5.49 11.22
N TYR A 35 6.76 5.42 12.55
CA TYR A 35 7.98 5.42 13.36
C TYR A 35 8.82 4.17 13.13
N TYR A 36 8.19 3.01 12.95
CA TYR A 36 8.90 1.78 12.61
C TYR A 36 9.63 1.91 11.27
N ARG A 37 8.97 2.47 10.24
CA ARG A 37 9.61 2.81 8.97
C ARG A 37 10.78 3.78 9.16
N GLU A 38 10.56 4.91 9.84
CA GLU A 38 11.59 5.91 10.08
C GLU A 38 12.81 5.29 10.79
N PHE A 39 12.59 4.30 11.67
CA PHE A 39 13.67 3.58 12.34
C PHE A 39 14.46 2.70 11.37
N VAL A 40 13.78 1.96 10.49
CA VAL A 40 14.42 1.16 9.43
C VAL A 40 15.23 2.05 8.48
N GLU A 41 14.73 3.24 8.16
CA GLU A 41 15.41 4.24 7.33
C GLU A 41 16.51 5.02 8.09
N GLY A 42 16.70 4.76 9.39
CA GLY A 42 17.71 5.43 10.22
C GLY A 42 17.36 6.86 10.66
N GLY A 43 16.12 7.29 10.47
CA GLY A 43 15.60 8.61 10.85
C GLY A 43 15.15 8.75 12.31
N THR A 44 15.05 7.65 13.06
CA THR A 44 14.72 7.69 14.50
C THR A 44 15.45 6.61 15.30
N THR A 45 15.37 6.69 16.62
CA THR A 45 16.07 5.81 17.56
C THR A 45 15.17 4.71 18.11
N ARG A 46 15.79 3.64 18.63
CA ARG A 46 15.11 2.55 19.33
C ARG A 46 14.23 3.06 20.47
N THR A 47 14.68 4.10 21.18
CA THR A 47 13.95 4.73 22.28
C THR A 47 12.61 5.35 21.84
N THR A 48 12.53 5.86 20.60
CA THR A 48 11.28 6.36 20.03
C THR A 48 10.28 5.22 19.80
N LEU A 49 10.75 4.06 19.31
CA LEU A 49 9.89 2.89 19.12
C LEU A 49 9.35 2.37 20.45
N GLU A 50 10.21 2.20 21.46
CA GLU A 50 9.78 1.75 22.79
C GLU A 50 8.74 2.69 23.42
N ARG A 51 8.87 4.00 23.19
CA ARG A 51 7.86 4.96 23.63
C ARG A 51 6.54 4.78 22.87
N MET A 52 6.60 4.53 21.57
CA MET A 52 5.43 4.28 20.74
C MET A 52 4.72 2.99 21.18
N ASP A 53 5.47 1.91 21.44
CA ASP A 53 4.93 0.63 21.92
C ASP A 53 4.20 0.81 23.26
N ARG A 54 4.80 1.55 24.21
CA ARG A 54 4.11 1.89 25.47
C ARG A 54 2.83 2.70 25.27
N ILE A 55 2.75 3.55 24.24
CA ILE A 55 1.52 4.29 23.91
C ILE A 55 0.45 3.33 23.39
N MET A 56 0.82 2.40 22.51
CA MET A 56 -0.11 1.38 22.00
C MET A 56 -0.65 0.50 23.13
N GLU A 57 0.22 0.02 24.02
CA GLU A 57 -0.16 -0.77 25.20
C GLU A 57 -1.14 -0.01 26.11
N ARG A 58 -0.87 1.27 26.39
CA ARG A 58 -1.74 2.10 27.24
C ARG A 58 -3.14 2.31 26.68
N VAL A 59 -3.30 2.33 25.36
CA VAL A 59 -4.58 2.52 24.68
C VAL A 59 -5.23 1.19 24.30
N GLY A 60 -4.50 0.08 24.47
CA GLY A 60 -4.97 -1.29 24.22
C GLY A 60 -5.15 -1.59 22.74
N VAL A 61 -4.27 -1.05 21.89
CA VAL A 61 -4.31 -1.26 20.44
C VAL A 61 -3.12 -2.07 19.94
N THR A 62 -3.33 -2.81 18.86
CA THR A 62 -2.30 -3.62 18.19
C THR A 62 -2.16 -3.21 16.72
N PRO A 63 -1.03 -3.54 16.06
CA PRO A 63 -0.90 -3.30 14.62
C PRO A 63 -2.00 -3.98 13.79
N LEU A 64 -2.58 -5.08 14.28
CA LEU A 64 -3.63 -5.84 13.60
C LEU A 64 -5.01 -5.17 13.67
N ASP A 65 -5.19 -4.14 14.51
CA ASP A 65 -6.44 -3.38 14.59
C ASP A 65 -6.69 -2.56 13.31
N ARG A 66 -5.65 -2.39 12.48
CA ARG A 66 -5.79 -1.88 11.11
C ARG A 66 -6.14 -3.04 10.18
N SER A 67 -7.37 -3.04 9.70
CA SER A 67 -8.00 -4.07 8.86
C SER A 67 -7.15 -4.55 7.67
N VAL A 68 -6.36 -3.68 7.05
CA VAL A 68 -5.54 -3.99 5.88
C VAL A 68 -4.20 -4.68 6.18
N VAL A 69 -3.76 -4.72 7.45
CA VAL A 69 -2.44 -5.27 7.82
C VAL A 69 -2.39 -6.78 7.65
N LEU A 70 -3.34 -7.50 8.25
CA LEU A 70 -3.38 -8.96 8.16
C LEU A 70 -3.58 -9.43 6.70
N PRO A 71 -4.54 -8.88 5.92
CA PRO A 71 -4.71 -9.23 4.51
C PRO A 71 -3.47 -8.99 3.66
N ALA A 72 -2.70 -7.91 3.89
CA ALA A 72 -1.46 -7.67 3.16
C ALA A 72 -0.40 -8.75 3.47
N ARG A 73 -0.27 -9.14 4.74
CA ARG A 73 0.65 -10.20 5.18
C ARG A 73 0.25 -11.56 4.63
N GLU A 74 -1.04 -11.88 4.64
CA GLU A 74 -1.58 -13.09 4.02
C GLU A 74 -1.34 -13.12 2.52
N ALA A 75 -1.46 -11.98 1.83
CA ALA A 75 -1.16 -11.88 0.40
C ALA A 75 0.31 -12.22 0.11
N ALA A 76 1.25 -11.77 0.94
CA ALA A 76 2.67 -12.11 0.79
C ALA A 76 2.93 -13.63 0.99
N GLU A 77 2.30 -14.24 2.00
CA GLU A 77 2.41 -15.69 2.22
C GLU A 77 1.71 -16.52 1.13
N ASP A 78 0.59 -16.05 0.61
CA ASP A 78 -0.06 -16.65 -0.56
C ASP A 78 0.81 -16.54 -1.82
N ALA A 79 1.48 -15.40 -2.04
CA ALA A 79 2.42 -15.24 -3.14
C ALA A 79 3.56 -16.26 -3.05
N ARG A 80 4.08 -16.53 -1.83
CA ARG A 80 5.09 -17.57 -1.60
C ARG A 80 4.57 -18.97 -1.93
N ARG A 81 3.37 -19.32 -1.43
CA ARG A 81 2.74 -20.62 -1.72
C ARG A 81 2.49 -20.82 -3.22
N ARG A 82 2.14 -19.76 -3.94
CA ARG A 82 1.86 -19.75 -5.38
C ARG A 82 3.07 -19.35 -6.24
N SER A 83 4.28 -19.52 -5.71
CA SER A 83 5.52 -19.24 -6.45
C SER A 83 5.61 -20.00 -7.79
N GLY A 84 5.13 -21.25 -7.82
CA GLY A 84 5.05 -22.06 -9.05
C GLY A 84 4.04 -21.56 -10.09
N GLU A 85 3.16 -20.62 -9.74
CA GLU A 85 2.14 -20.04 -10.62
C GLU A 85 2.55 -18.64 -11.13
N GLY A 86 3.82 -18.27 -11.00
CA GLY A 86 4.33 -16.98 -11.44
C GLY A 86 4.03 -15.82 -10.48
N LYS A 87 3.86 -16.11 -9.17
CA LYS A 87 3.87 -15.10 -8.10
C LYS A 87 5.26 -14.97 -7.50
N GLY A 88 5.53 -13.80 -6.94
CA GLY A 88 6.88 -13.41 -6.53
C GLY A 88 7.75 -12.99 -7.72
N TYR A 89 8.94 -12.47 -7.39
CA TYR A 89 9.96 -12.13 -8.37
C TYR A 89 11.34 -12.29 -7.72
N ASN A 90 12.26 -13.02 -8.36
CA ASN A 90 13.62 -13.27 -7.84
C ASN A 90 13.68 -13.77 -6.38
N GLY A 91 12.77 -14.69 -6.01
CA GLY A 91 12.69 -15.24 -4.64
C GLY A 91 12.10 -14.29 -3.60
N ILE A 92 11.66 -13.09 -4.00
CA ILE A 92 11.02 -12.10 -3.15
C ILE A 92 9.51 -12.22 -3.29
N PHE A 93 8.83 -12.29 -2.14
CA PHE A 93 7.36 -12.37 -2.04
C PHE A 93 6.85 -11.25 -1.15
N THR A 94 6.08 -10.35 -1.75
CA THR A 94 5.49 -9.19 -1.09
C THR A 94 3.99 -9.16 -1.34
N GLY A 95 3.28 -8.56 -0.39
CA GLY A 95 1.84 -8.41 -0.42
C GLY A 95 1.45 -6.99 -0.07
N ALA A 96 0.31 -6.58 -0.59
CA ALA A 96 -0.34 -5.34 -0.22
C ALA A 96 -1.85 -5.58 -0.14
N ALA A 97 -2.53 -4.74 0.63
CA ALA A 97 -3.98 -4.73 0.69
C ALA A 97 -4.53 -3.31 0.84
N ILE A 98 -5.73 -3.10 0.33
CA ILE A 98 -6.48 -1.85 0.43
C ILE A 98 -7.89 -2.15 0.95
N GLU A 99 -8.40 -1.25 1.80
CA GLU A 99 -9.80 -1.22 2.21
C GLU A 99 -10.55 -0.19 1.36
N ILE A 100 -11.57 -0.66 0.65
CA ILE A 100 -12.49 0.19 -0.11
C ILE A 100 -13.84 0.16 0.58
N VAL A 101 -14.35 1.33 0.93
CA VAL A 101 -15.69 1.51 1.46
C VAL A 101 -16.58 2.01 0.32
N SER A 102 -17.57 1.20 -0.06
CA SER A 102 -18.55 1.57 -1.07
C SER A 102 -19.51 2.66 -0.56
N GLU A 103 -20.25 3.30 -1.46
CA GLU A 103 -21.26 4.30 -1.09
C GLU A 103 -22.38 3.74 -0.20
N SER A 104 -22.65 2.43 -0.26
CA SER A 104 -23.62 1.75 0.61
C SER A 104 -23.05 1.42 2.01
N GLY A 105 -21.77 1.70 2.25
CA GLY A 105 -21.07 1.36 3.50
C GLY A 105 -20.51 -0.07 3.55
N GLU A 106 -20.63 -0.84 2.46
CA GLU A 106 -19.99 -2.16 2.38
C GLU A 106 -18.47 -2.00 2.29
N ILE A 107 -17.76 -2.74 3.15
CA ILE A 107 -16.30 -2.75 3.23
C ILE A 107 -15.78 -3.93 2.42
N VAL A 108 -14.93 -3.64 1.43
CA VAL A 108 -14.27 -4.65 0.60
C VAL A 108 -12.76 -4.53 0.78
N ILE A 109 -12.12 -5.64 1.17
CA ILE A 109 -10.67 -5.73 1.25
C ILE A 109 -10.14 -6.35 -0.04
N ILE A 110 -9.25 -5.64 -0.71
CA ILE A 110 -8.62 -6.09 -1.94
C ILE A 110 -7.15 -6.33 -1.70
N GLN A 111 -6.69 -7.53 -2.04
CA GLN A 111 -5.29 -7.96 -1.92
C GLN A 111 -4.56 -7.87 -3.27
N GLY A 112 -3.25 -7.66 -3.19
CA GLY A 112 -2.34 -7.72 -4.33
C GLY A 112 -1.04 -8.39 -3.94
N LYS A 113 -0.42 -9.04 -4.93
CA LYS A 113 0.73 -9.92 -4.78
C LYS A 113 1.72 -9.54 -5.86
N ASN A 114 3.01 -9.46 -5.51
CA ASN A 114 4.01 -9.22 -6.53
C ASN A 114 4.10 -10.39 -7.51
N SER A 115 4.53 -10.08 -8.72
CA SER A 115 4.78 -11.02 -9.82
C SER A 115 5.92 -10.47 -10.68
N PRO A 116 6.40 -11.22 -11.69
CA PRO A 116 7.39 -10.70 -12.63
C PRO A 116 6.91 -9.49 -13.44
N LEU A 117 5.61 -9.22 -13.45
CA LEU A 117 5.02 -8.12 -14.19
C LEU A 117 4.70 -6.91 -13.29
N LEU A 118 4.24 -7.14 -12.05
CA LEU A 118 3.69 -6.07 -11.19
C LEU A 118 4.27 -6.13 -9.78
N HIS A 119 4.52 -4.97 -9.19
CA HIS A 119 4.65 -4.84 -7.74
C HIS A 119 3.31 -5.17 -7.05
N ALA A 120 3.35 -5.48 -5.75
CA ALA A 120 2.15 -5.85 -5.00
C ALA A 120 1.14 -4.68 -4.94
N GLU A 121 1.64 -3.46 -4.77
CA GLU A 121 0.91 -2.20 -4.73
C GLU A 121 0.23 -1.92 -6.07
N SER A 122 0.96 -2.10 -7.16
CA SER A 122 0.45 -2.01 -8.53
C SER A 122 -0.72 -2.98 -8.77
N ALA A 123 -0.59 -4.21 -8.27
CA ALA A 123 -1.65 -5.21 -8.37
C ALA A 123 -2.88 -4.82 -7.54
N VAL A 124 -2.69 -4.35 -6.30
CA VAL A 124 -3.78 -3.82 -5.46
C VAL A 124 -4.51 -2.67 -6.17
N LEU A 125 -3.76 -1.71 -6.71
CA LEU A 125 -4.32 -0.54 -7.38
C LEU A 125 -5.21 -0.94 -8.56
N LEU A 126 -4.73 -1.84 -9.42
CA LEU A 126 -5.51 -2.32 -10.58
C LEU A 126 -6.74 -3.12 -10.15
N ASN A 127 -6.60 -3.98 -9.14
CA ASN A 127 -7.73 -4.76 -8.61
C ASN A 127 -8.78 -3.85 -7.96
N GLY A 128 -8.34 -2.82 -7.23
CA GLY A 128 -9.20 -1.77 -6.67
C GLY A 128 -9.95 -1.00 -7.75
N ALA A 129 -9.24 -0.51 -8.77
CA ALA A 129 -9.84 0.21 -9.88
C ALA A 129 -10.87 -0.63 -10.66
N LYS A 130 -10.57 -1.91 -10.91
CA LYS A 130 -11.53 -2.84 -11.54
C LYS A 130 -12.77 -3.04 -10.68
N THR A 131 -12.60 -3.26 -9.38
CA THR A 131 -13.72 -3.48 -8.44
C THR A 131 -14.64 -2.26 -8.40
N LEU A 132 -14.06 -1.06 -8.29
CA LEU A 132 -14.80 0.20 -8.31
C LEU A 132 -15.51 0.46 -9.65
N ALA A 133 -14.93 0.00 -10.76
CA ALA A 133 -15.53 0.09 -12.09
C ALA A 133 -16.55 -1.02 -12.38
N GLY A 134 -16.80 -1.94 -11.44
CA GLY A 134 -17.68 -3.10 -11.63
C GLY A 134 -17.19 -4.09 -12.68
N LEU A 135 -15.86 -4.18 -12.87
CA LEU A 135 -15.21 -5.03 -13.86
C LEU A 135 -14.70 -6.34 -13.23
N PRO A 136 -14.75 -7.47 -13.98
CA PRO A 136 -14.19 -8.74 -13.53
C PRO A 136 -12.69 -8.68 -13.21
N ASP A 137 -12.23 -9.46 -12.23
CA ASP A 137 -10.81 -9.48 -11.83
C ASP A 137 -9.88 -10.06 -12.91
N ASP A 138 -10.35 -11.01 -13.72
CA ASP A 138 -9.56 -11.61 -14.80
C ASP A 138 -9.41 -10.69 -16.04
N LEU A 139 -10.15 -9.58 -16.08
CA LEU A 139 -10.09 -8.61 -17.15
C LEU A 139 -8.75 -7.86 -17.15
N LYS A 140 -8.03 -7.95 -18.28
CA LYS A 140 -6.82 -7.17 -18.53
C LYS A 140 -7.20 -5.78 -19.03
N VAL A 141 -6.97 -4.77 -18.19
CA VAL A 141 -7.30 -3.36 -18.49
C VAL A 141 -6.14 -2.57 -19.08
N ILE A 142 -4.92 -3.10 -19.01
CA ILE A 142 -3.75 -2.52 -19.69
C ILE A 142 -3.45 -3.35 -20.93
N SER A 143 -3.34 -2.68 -22.06
CA SER A 143 -3.06 -3.34 -23.33
C SER A 143 -1.68 -4.00 -23.32
N ARG A 144 -1.57 -5.17 -23.96
CA ARG A 144 -0.30 -5.89 -24.04
C ARG A 144 0.79 -5.09 -24.75
N ALA A 145 0.43 -4.36 -25.81
CA ALA A 145 1.35 -3.51 -26.55
C ALA A 145 1.98 -2.41 -25.68
N VAL A 146 1.20 -1.78 -24.80
CA VAL A 146 1.71 -0.77 -23.87
C VAL A 146 2.65 -1.40 -22.83
N ILE A 147 2.27 -2.55 -22.26
CA ILE A 147 3.12 -3.29 -21.31
C ILE A 147 4.46 -3.67 -21.95
N ASP A 148 4.43 -4.25 -23.15
CA ASP A 148 5.63 -4.68 -23.88
C ASP A 148 6.51 -3.47 -24.24
N SER A 149 5.91 -2.32 -24.58
CA SER A 149 6.65 -1.08 -24.83
C SER A 149 7.37 -0.56 -23.58
N VAL A 150 6.70 -0.54 -22.42
CA VAL A 150 7.32 -0.09 -21.16
C VAL A 150 8.43 -1.04 -20.74
N MET A 151 8.19 -2.36 -20.78
CA MET A 151 9.22 -3.36 -20.45
C MET A 151 10.41 -3.29 -21.41
N GLY A 152 10.17 -3.09 -22.70
CA GLY A 152 11.20 -2.90 -23.72
C GLY A 152 12.07 -1.67 -23.43
N MET A 153 11.45 -0.55 -23.04
CA MET A 153 12.15 0.66 -22.64
C MET A 153 13.01 0.43 -21.38
N LYS A 154 12.48 -0.21 -20.33
CA LYS A 154 13.24 -0.55 -19.11
C LYS A 154 14.46 -1.41 -19.44
N LYS A 155 14.29 -2.39 -20.34
CA LYS A 155 15.40 -3.23 -20.83
C LYS A 155 16.44 -2.43 -21.61
N ALA A 156 16.02 -1.51 -22.47
CA ALA A 156 16.93 -0.62 -23.20
C ALA A 156 17.71 0.33 -22.28
N MET A 157 17.12 0.73 -21.16
CA MET A 157 17.78 1.50 -20.09
C MET A 157 18.72 0.66 -19.22
N GLY A 158 18.80 -0.66 -19.43
CA GLY A 158 19.64 -1.56 -18.64
C GLY A 158 19.13 -1.85 -17.24
N LEU A 159 17.82 -1.63 -16.98
CA LEU A 159 17.23 -1.92 -15.67
C LEU A 159 17.08 -3.44 -15.47
N THR A 160 17.46 -3.91 -14.29
CA THR A 160 17.37 -5.33 -13.90
C THR A 160 15.99 -5.71 -13.38
N ASN A 161 15.30 -4.81 -12.69
CA ASN A 161 13.91 -4.99 -12.27
C ASN A 161 12.96 -4.48 -13.36
N LEU A 162 12.29 -5.40 -14.04
CA LEU A 162 11.33 -5.09 -15.11
C LEU A 162 9.88 -5.02 -14.63
N SER A 163 9.60 -5.39 -13.38
CA SER A 163 8.26 -5.31 -12.81
C SER A 163 7.78 -3.86 -12.81
N LEU A 164 6.48 -3.65 -13.06
CA LEU A 164 5.89 -2.31 -13.12
C LEU A 164 5.53 -1.82 -11.72
N ASN A 165 6.08 -0.66 -11.36
CA ASN A 165 5.69 0.08 -10.15
C ASN A 165 4.36 0.84 -10.37
N VAL A 166 3.81 1.43 -9.32
CA VAL A 166 2.50 2.09 -9.36
C VAL A 166 2.49 3.23 -10.39
N ARG A 167 3.56 4.04 -10.46
CA ARG A 167 3.66 5.15 -11.43
C ARG A 167 3.57 4.64 -12.86
N GLU A 168 4.35 3.61 -13.19
CA GLU A 168 4.38 2.99 -14.52
C GLU A 168 3.03 2.36 -14.88
N VAL A 169 2.35 1.74 -13.90
CA VAL A 169 1.00 1.20 -14.09
C VAL A 169 -0.04 2.29 -14.37
N LEU A 170 0.03 3.42 -13.66
CA LEU A 170 -0.86 4.55 -13.91
C LEU A 170 -0.66 5.13 -15.31
N ASP A 171 0.59 5.30 -15.74
CA ASP A 171 0.91 5.79 -17.08
C ASP A 171 0.45 4.80 -18.17
N ALA A 172 0.65 3.50 -17.95
CA ALA A 172 0.21 2.44 -18.86
C ALA A 172 -1.32 2.33 -18.94
N LEU A 173 -2.03 2.52 -17.83
CA LEU A 173 -3.49 2.58 -17.78
C LEU A 173 -4.00 3.82 -18.52
N ALA A 174 -3.38 4.98 -18.32
CA ALA A 174 -3.73 6.22 -19.03
C ALA A 174 -3.53 6.10 -20.54
N ALA A 175 -2.45 5.46 -20.99
CA ALA A 175 -2.23 5.19 -22.41
C ALA A 175 -3.26 4.21 -22.99
N SER A 176 -3.58 3.13 -22.25
CA SER A 176 -4.59 2.15 -22.68
C SER A 176 -6.00 2.75 -22.73
N ALA A 177 -6.30 3.70 -21.85
CA ALA A 177 -7.55 4.45 -21.81
C ALA A 177 -7.79 5.32 -23.07
N VAL A 178 -6.79 5.56 -23.93
CA VAL A 178 -7.03 6.25 -25.20
C VAL A 178 -7.91 5.43 -26.13
N SER A 179 -7.68 4.11 -26.21
CA SER A 179 -8.36 3.22 -27.15
C SER A 179 -9.33 2.23 -26.49
N ASP A 180 -9.21 1.96 -25.20
CA ASP A 180 -10.05 0.98 -24.48
C ASP A 180 -11.01 1.67 -23.49
N ALA A 181 -12.31 1.41 -23.65
CA ALA A 181 -13.36 1.93 -22.77
C ALA A 181 -13.28 1.39 -21.34
N LYS A 182 -12.89 0.13 -21.15
CA LYS A 182 -12.76 -0.49 -19.83
C LYS A 182 -11.56 0.08 -19.08
N ALA A 183 -10.47 0.37 -19.79
CA ALA A 183 -9.32 1.08 -19.23
C ALA A 183 -9.69 2.51 -18.79
N ARG A 184 -10.52 3.22 -19.57
CA ARG A 184 -11.07 4.53 -19.16
C ARG A 184 -11.88 4.44 -17.89
N GLN A 185 -12.79 3.47 -17.79
CA GLN A 185 -13.60 3.25 -16.58
C GLN A 185 -12.72 3.04 -15.34
N CYS A 186 -11.70 2.18 -15.43
CA CYS A 186 -10.75 1.99 -14.32
C CYS A 186 -10.01 3.28 -13.95
N ARG A 187 -9.51 4.02 -14.95
CA ARG A 187 -8.79 5.28 -14.73
C ARG A 187 -9.68 6.29 -14.00
N ASP A 188 -10.91 6.43 -14.44
CA ASP A 188 -11.86 7.40 -13.89
C ASP A 188 -12.30 6.99 -12.47
N ALA A 189 -12.37 5.69 -12.19
CA ALA A 189 -12.69 5.14 -10.87
C ALA A 189 -11.61 5.40 -9.81
N LEU A 190 -10.36 5.69 -10.19
CA LEU A 190 -9.25 5.91 -9.24
C LEU A 190 -9.52 7.05 -8.25
N VAL A 191 -10.33 8.05 -8.61
CA VAL A 191 -10.68 9.17 -7.72
C VAL A 191 -11.38 8.70 -6.43
N MET A 192 -12.11 7.58 -6.51
CA MET A 192 -12.83 7.00 -5.38
C MET A 192 -11.91 6.31 -4.35
N LEU A 193 -10.62 6.12 -4.67
CA LEU A 193 -9.63 5.56 -3.75
C LEU A 193 -9.11 6.59 -2.73
N ARG A 194 -9.47 7.87 -2.86
CA ARG A 194 -9.05 8.92 -1.94
C ARG A 194 -9.57 8.62 -0.53
N GLY A 195 -8.67 8.67 0.45
CA GLY A 195 -8.97 8.37 1.85
C GLY A 195 -9.03 6.88 2.18
N CYS A 196 -8.91 5.99 1.19
CA CYS A 196 -8.84 4.56 1.44
C CYS A 196 -7.54 4.19 2.16
N GLU A 197 -7.63 3.20 3.04
CA GLU A 197 -6.49 2.72 3.81
C GLU A 197 -5.75 1.63 3.05
N MET A 198 -4.43 1.72 2.97
CA MET A 198 -3.58 0.72 2.31
C MET A 198 -2.42 0.30 3.21
N HIS A 199 -2.01 -0.96 3.11
CA HIS A 199 -0.83 -1.50 3.77
C HIS A 199 0.02 -2.33 2.82
N SER A 200 1.34 -2.19 2.91
CA SER A 200 2.33 -3.01 2.21
C SER A 200 3.22 -3.77 3.18
N THR A 201 3.60 -5.00 2.83
CA THR A 201 4.50 -5.80 3.67
C THR A 201 5.97 -5.39 3.57
N HIS A 202 6.34 -4.48 2.67
CA HIS A 202 7.73 -4.13 2.39
C HIS A 202 7.96 -2.62 2.33
N LEU A 203 9.21 -2.20 2.50
CA LEU A 203 9.57 -0.80 2.33
C LEU A 203 9.42 -0.42 0.85
N MET A 204 8.45 0.44 0.55
CA MET A 204 8.14 0.85 -0.82
C MET A 204 9.18 1.84 -1.35
N GLU A 205 9.43 1.75 -2.66
CA GLU A 205 10.22 2.75 -3.37
C GLU A 205 9.37 3.97 -3.75
N SER A 206 10.04 5.07 -4.08
CA SER A 206 9.36 6.33 -4.44
C SER A 206 8.43 6.21 -5.66
N GLY A 207 8.72 5.29 -6.58
CA GLY A 207 7.88 5.00 -7.75
C GLY A 207 6.53 4.36 -7.41
N ASP A 208 6.42 3.75 -6.22
CA ASP A 208 5.18 3.21 -5.68
C ASP A 208 4.52 4.19 -4.71
N GLU A 209 5.27 4.69 -3.74
CA GLU A 209 4.71 5.45 -2.61
C GLU A 209 4.16 6.82 -3.04
N ASN A 210 4.90 7.59 -3.84
CA ASN A 210 4.51 8.94 -4.23
C ASN A 210 3.18 8.99 -5.00
N PRO A 211 2.97 8.18 -6.07
CA PRO A 211 1.71 8.22 -6.79
C PRO A 211 0.52 7.79 -5.92
N LEU A 212 0.68 6.80 -5.03
CA LEU A 212 -0.39 6.40 -4.11
C LEU A 212 -0.76 7.56 -3.16
N LYS A 213 0.22 8.30 -2.62
CA LYS A 213 -0.04 9.52 -1.82
C LYS A 213 -0.72 10.61 -2.63
N GLN A 214 -0.33 10.80 -3.90
CA GLN A 214 -0.95 11.79 -4.79
C GLN A 214 -2.42 11.45 -5.10
N LEU A 215 -2.77 10.16 -5.16
CA LEU A 215 -4.15 9.69 -5.22
C LEU A 215 -4.93 9.92 -3.90
N GLY A 216 -4.24 10.25 -2.81
CA GLY A 216 -4.83 10.53 -1.51
C GLY A 216 -5.06 9.27 -0.67
N LEU A 217 -4.32 8.19 -0.90
CA LEU A 217 -4.37 6.97 -0.09
C LEU A 217 -3.63 7.14 1.24
N GLU A 218 -4.17 6.53 2.29
CA GLU A 218 -3.55 6.47 3.62
C GLU A 218 -2.71 5.20 3.75
N ILE A 219 -1.39 5.34 3.55
CA ILE A 219 -0.47 4.21 3.36
C ILE A 219 0.33 3.92 4.62
N THR A 220 0.49 2.63 4.92
CA THR A 220 1.34 2.10 5.99
C THR A 220 2.20 0.95 5.46
N THR A 221 3.29 0.62 6.15
CA THR A 221 4.17 -0.49 5.74
C THR A 221 4.78 -1.21 6.93
N ASP A 222 4.96 -2.53 6.81
CA ASP A 222 5.80 -3.34 7.71
C ASP A 222 7.31 -3.01 7.57
N ALA A 223 7.70 -2.17 6.61
CA ALA A 223 9.07 -1.71 6.34
C ALA A 223 10.11 -2.83 6.25
N ARG A 224 9.72 -4.02 5.75
CA ARG A 224 10.66 -5.13 5.53
C ARG A 224 11.54 -4.83 4.32
N LEU A 225 12.84 -5.01 4.50
CA LEU A 225 13.83 -4.94 3.43
C LEU A 225 14.03 -6.34 2.84
N TYR A 226 14.04 -6.43 1.52
CA TYR A 226 14.34 -7.66 0.80
C TYR A 226 15.63 -7.48 0.03
N PHE A 227 16.59 -8.37 0.28
CA PHE A 227 17.85 -8.40 -0.44
C PHE A 227 17.79 -9.56 -1.44
N PRO A 228 18.12 -9.34 -2.72
CA PRO A 228 18.26 -10.43 -3.68
C PRO A 228 19.30 -11.43 -3.16
N SER A 229 19.01 -12.74 -3.26
CA SER A 229 19.87 -13.82 -2.75
C SER A 229 21.26 -13.92 -3.39
N ASN A 230 21.63 -13.00 -4.28
CA ASN A 230 22.95 -12.99 -4.93
C ASN A 230 24.05 -12.32 -4.08
N TYR A 231 23.73 -11.88 -2.86
CA TYR A 231 24.71 -11.54 -1.83
C TYR A 231 25.01 -12.77 -0.95
N ASP A 232 25.29 -13.91 -1.57
CA ASP A 232 26.06 -14.95 -0.88
C ASP A 232 27.47 -14.40 -0.67
N GLY A 233 27.77 -14.08 0.58
CA GLY A 233 29.03 -13.51 1.04
C GLY A 233 30.20 -14.47 0.87
N ASN A 234 30.62 -14.70 -0.37
CA ASN A 234 31.87 -15.36 -0.71
C ASN A 234 32.88 -14.33 -1.25
N THR A 235 33.12 -13.31 -0.43
CA THR A 235 34.37 -12.54 -0.43
C THR A 235 34.87 -12.50 1.01
N ARG A 236 35.55 -13.57 1.41
CA ARG A 236 36.61 -13.57 2.42
C ARG A 236 37.89 -14.02 1.75
#